data_AF-A0A8T5MCQ3-F1
#
_entry.id   AF-A0A8T5MCQ3-F1
#
_cell.length_a   1.000
_cell.length_b   1.000
_cell.length_c   1.000
_cell.angle_alpha   90.00
_cell.angle_beta   90.00
_cell.angle_gamma   90.00
#
_symmetry.space_group_name_H-M   'P 1'
#
loop_
_entity.id
_entity.type
_entity.pdbx_description
1 polymer ?
#
loop_
_entity_poly.entity_id
_entity_poly.type
_entity_poly.pdbx_seq_one_letter_code
_entity_poly.pdbx_strand_id
1 'polypeptide(L)'
;MTRGFYGGELRDQRYKFVFDDRKIVPDVYDPKKNIAYEAKANRSGHKLDLSETQFRGYQHGQFLDPEMEIFYSIFRHNLPGIGTEERSDEEVISGLLTSTAFSVLVHLSVLDEMVKRKRGSMVHSYSNGLTEWDDCLCVGSPTVNRLFSEPESVLEELDLDLCDYSITRWLSPFKFRVNGTRLTSAFGSEDKPSSAFPVVQIRHNNHDCWVKDFVDGYEVGIEKESLQGDITELPLFALKREEPKEEPLEPVEDIVPF
;
A
#
# COMPACT_ATOMS: atom_id res chain seq x y z
N MET A 1 -16.68 6.66 -1.08
CA MET A 1 -15.26 6.85 -0.73
C MET A 1 -14.71 5.81 0.24
N THR A 2 -15.49 5.40 1.24
CA THR A 2 -15.06 4.61 2.40
C THR A 2 -14.56 3.18 2.14
N ARG A 3 -14.86 2.56 0.99
CA ARG A 3 -14.52 1.14 0.73
C ARG A 3 -13.02 0.86 0.54
N GLY A 4 -12.26 1.82 0.00
CA GLY A 4 -10.80 1.70 -0.21
C GLY A 4 -10.02 1.47 1.08
N PHE A 5 -10.49 2.11 2.16
CA PHE A 5 -9.90 1.99 3.49
C PHE A 5 -10.06 0.58 4.08
N TYR A 6 -11.01 -0.25 3.64
CA TYR A 6 -11.31 -1.55 4.28
C TYR A 6 -11.10 -2.74 3.34
N GLY A 7 -10.19 -2.62 2.38
CA GLY A 7 -9.85 -3.72 1.48
C GLY A 7 -10.84 -3.96 0.34
N GLY A 8 -11.79 -3.05 0.10
CA GLY A 8 -12.56 -3.03 -1.14
C GLY A 8 -11.87 -2.17 -2.21
N GLU A 9 -12.10 -2.44 -3.50
CA GLU A 9 -11.85 -1.48 -4.57
C GLU A 9 -12.56 -0.16 -4.27
N LEU A 10 -11.83 0.93 -4.45
CA LEU A 10 -12.33 2.30 -4.49
C LEU A 10 -13.38 2.44 -5.60
N ARG A 11 -14.64 2.09 -5.33
CA ARG A 11 -15.77 2.65 -6.07
C ARG A 11 -16.12 3.99 -5.46
N ASP A 12 -15.42 5.02 -5.93
CA ASP A 12 -15.89 6.40 -6.02
C ASP A 12 -15.49 6.93 -7.41
N GLN A 13 -16.36 7.70 -8.03
CA GLN A 13 -16.30 8.21 -9.40
C GLN A 13 -14.89 8.43 -10.00
N ARG A 14 -14.29 7.40 -10.61
CA ARG A 14 -13.44 7.42 -11.83
C ARG A 14 -12.89 6.05 -12.27
N TYR A 15 -13.51 4.95 -11.88
CA TYR A 15 -13.06 3.62 -12.34
C TYR A 15 -14.17 2.87 -13.08
N LYS A 16 -14.07 2.86 -14.41
CA LYS A 16 -14.68 1.83 -15.27
C LYS A 16 -13.61 0.76 -15.46
N PHE A 17 -13.83 -0.46 -15.00
CA PHE A 17 -12.96 -1.59 -15.30
C PHE A 17 -13.02 -1.88 -16.80
N VAL A 18 -11.92 -1.57 -17.51
CA VAL A 18 -11.64 -2.03 -18.86
C VAL A 18 -10.14 -2.27 -18.90
N PHE A 19 -9.75 -3.54 -19.02
CA PHE A 19 -8.40 -4.07 -18.83
C PHE A 19 -7.54 -3.91 -20.09
N ASP A 20 -7.46 -2.70 -20.63
CA ASP A 20 -6.61 -2.41 -21.80
C ASP A 20 -5.70 -1.19 -21.61
N ASP A 21 -5.78 -0.46 -20.48
CA ASP A 21 -5.05 0.83 -20.36
C ASP A 21 -4.92 1.45 -18.93
N ARG A 22 -4.77 0.68 -17.84
CA ARG A 22 -4.81 1.27 -16.47
C ARG A 22 -3.59 1.04 -15.58
N LYS A 23 -2.88 2.16 -15.36
CA LYS A 23 -1.89 2.43 -14.32
C LYS A 23 -2.50 2.32 -12.92
N ILE A 24 -1.79 1.69 -11.99
CA ILE A 24 -2.15 1.70 -10.56
C ILE A 24 -1.74 3.04 -9.97
N VAL A 25 -2.69 3.65 -9.26
CA VAL A 25 -2.52 4.96 -8.67
C VAL A 25 -2.52 4.78 -7.16
N PRO A 26 -1.41 5.06 -6.47
CA PRO A 26 -1.39 5.03 -5.02
C PRO A 26 -2.27 6.12 -4.43
N ASP A 27 -2.77 5.91 -3.22
CA ASP A 27 -3.55 6.91 -2.49
C ASP A 27 -2.75 8.21 -2.30
N VAL A 28 -1.44 8.08 -2.05
CA VAL A 28 -0.50 9.20 -1.96
C VAL A 28 0.78 8.87 -2.72
N TYR A 29 1.26 9.82 -3.52
CA TYR A 29 2.55 9.74 -4.19
C TYR A 29 3.40 10.98 -3.87
N ASP A 30 4.61 10.77 -3.36
CA ASP A 30 5.64 11.80 -3.18
C ASP A 30 6.64 11.73 -4.34
N PRO A 31 6.46 12.54 -5.40
CA PRO A 31 7.35 12.51 -6.57
C PRO A 31 8.77 12.97 -6.28
N LYS A 32 9.01 13.71 -5.18
CA LYS A 32 10.36 14.20 -4.85
C LYS A 32 11.23 13.10 -4.26
N LYS A 33 10.60 12.12 -3.60
CA LYS A 33 11.28 11.00 -2.96
C LYS A 33 11.06 9.68 -3.71
N ASN A 34 10.25 9.72 -4.77
CA ASN A 34 9.73 8.55 -5.47
C ASN A 34 9.08 7.51 -4.53
N ILE A 35 8.19 7.97 -3.64
CA ILE A 35 7.52 7.09 -2.67
C ILE A 35 6.01 7.05 -2.92
N ALA A 36 5.47 5.84 -3.04
CA ALA A 36 4.05 5.56 -3.10
C ALA A 36 3.54 5.03 -1.75
N TYR A 37 2.38 5.51 -1.32
CA TYR A 37 1.69 5.03 -0.13
C TYR A 37 0.28 4.58 -0.48
N GLU A 38 -0.05 3.36 -0.07
CA GLU A 38 -1.40 2.80 -0.05
C GLU A 38 -1.96 2.87 1.37
N ALA A 39 -3.12 3.47 1.59
CA ALA A 39 -3.70 3.64 2.91
C ALA A 39 -4.79 2.60 3.19
N LYS A 40 -4.65 1.88 4.30
CA LYS A 40 -5.65 0.92 4.78
C LYS A 40 -6.02 1.18 6.22
N ALA A 41 -7.29 1.14 6.53
CA ALA A 41 -7.83 1.21 7.88
C ALA A 41 -8.29 -0.19 8.33
N ASN A 42 -7.92 -0.54 9.55
CA ASN A 42 -8.23 -1.82 10.14
C ASN A 42 -8.78 -1.64 11.57
N ARG A 43 -9.95 -2.21 11.83
CA ARG A 43 -10.58 -2.15 13.16
C ARG A 43 -9.95 -3.16 14.11
N SER A 44 -9.83 -2.78 15.39
CA SER A 44 -9.37 -3.72 16.41
C SER A 44 -10.20 -5.01 16.48
N GLY A 45 -9.53 -6.15 16.43
CA GLY A 45 -10.14 -7.49 16.36
C GLY A 45 -10.50 -7.96 14.95
N HIS A 46 -10.36 -7.12 13.92
CA HIS A 46 -10.64 -7.48 12.53
C HIS A 46 -9.36 -7.70 11.73
N LYS A 47 -9.43 -8.59 10.75
CA LYS A 47 -8.35 -8.81 9.77
C LYS A 47 -8.25 -7.62 8.81
N LEU A 48 -7.05 -7.37 8.28
CA LEU A 48 -6.83 -6.39 7.23
C LEU A 48 -7.01 -7.13 5.91
N ASP A 49 -7.99 -6.70 5.13
CA ASP A 49 -8.23 -7.21 3.78
C ASP A 49 -7.42 -6.40 2.76
N LEU A 50 -6.66 -7.09 1.92
CA LEU A 50 -5.98 -6.55 0.75
C LEU A 50 -6.47 -7.33 -0.46
N SER A 51 -6.97 -6.64 -1.50
CA SER A 51 -7.32 -7.30 -2.76
C SER A 51 -6.05 -7.90 -3.37
N GLU A 52 -6.12 -9.16 -3.82
CA GLU A 52 -4.99 -9.80 -4.48
C GLU A 52 -4.60 -9.07 -5.77
N THR A 53 -5.59 -8.58 -6.53
CA THR A 53 -5.36 -7.74 -7.72
C THR A 53 -4.63 -6.45 -7.38
N GLN A 54 -5.02 -5.78 -6.29
CA GLN A 54 -4.34 -4.56 -5.85
C GLN A 54 -2.88 -4.85 -5.47
N PHE A 55 -2.66 -5.93 -4.71
CA PHE A 55 -1.34 -6.34 -4.29
C PHE A 55 -0.43 -6.71 -5.47
N ARG A 56 -0.90 -7.58 -6.38
CA ARG A 56 -0.21 -7.93 -7.64
C ARG A 56 0.06 -6.71 -8.49
N GLY A 57 -0.87 -5.78 -8.47
CA GLY A 57 -0.73 -4.52 -9.12
C GLY A 57 0.46 -3.69 -8.61
N TYR A 58 0.63 -3.57 -7.29
CA TYR A 58 1.79 -2.89 -6.71
C TYR A 58 3.10 -3.63 -6.99
N GLN A 59 3.09 -4.97 -7.00
CA GLN A 59 4.23 -5.77 -7.46
C GLN A 59 4.60 -5.42 -8.92
N HIS A 60 3.62 -5.33 -9.82
CA HIS A 60 3.85 -4.91 -11.19
C HIS A 60 4.36 -3.47 -11.29
N GLY A 61 3.82 -2.56 -10.45
CA GLY A 61 4.30 -1.19 -10.34
C GLY A 61 5.78 -1.10 -9.93
N GLN A 62 6.20 -1.90 -8.95
CA GLN A 62 7.60 -2.01 -8.55
C GLN A 62 8.50 -2.54 -9.68
N PHE A 63 7.99 -3.50 -10.46
CA PHE A 63 8.72 -4.04 -11.62
C PHE A 63 8.90 -2.98 -12.72
N LEU A 64 7.88 -2.15 -12.98
CA LEU A 64 7.94 -1.10 -14.00
C LEU A 64 8.76 0.12 -13.56
N ASP A 65 8.75 0.45 -12.27
CA ASP A 65 9.53 1.54 -11.67
C ASP A 65 10.35 1.01 -10.49
N PRO A 66 11.53 0.41 -10.75
CA PRO A 66 12.41 -0.16 -9.74
C PRO A 66 12.89 0.80 -8.66
N GLU A 67 12.89 2.11 -8.92
CA GLU A 67 13.35 3.12 -7.96
C GLU A 67 12.24 3.56 -7.00
N MET A 68 10.98 3.21 -7.29
CA MET A 68 9.84 3.63 -6.48
C MET A 68 9.74 2.77 -5.22
N GLU A 69 9.77 3.40 -4.05
CA GLU A 69 9.45 2.72 -2.81
C GLU A 69 7.95 2.69 -2.59
N ILE A 70 7.40 1.50 -2.33
CA ILE A 70 5.96 1.32 -2.09
C ILE A 70 5.75 0.95 -0.62
N PHE A 71 4.90 1.71 0.08
CA PHE A 71 4.51 1.45 1.46
C PHE A 71 3.00 1.25 1.60
N TYR A 72 2.61 0.33 2.48
CA TYR A 72 1.25 0.21 2.97
C TYR A 72 1.15 0.88 4.34
N SER A 73 0.32 1.90 4.42
CA SER A 73 0.00 2.66 5.63
C SER A 73 -1.23 2.04 6.30
N ILE A 74 -1.01 1.22 7.32
CA ILE A 74 -2.05 0.46 8.01
C ILE A 74 -2.43 1.20 9.29
N PHE A 75 -3.62 1.79 9.32
CA PHE A 75 -4.18 2.53 10.45
C PHE A 75 -5.06 1.62 11.30
N ARG A 76 -4.63 1.34 12.54
CA ARG A 76 -5.44 0.58 13.49
C ARG A 76 -6.37 1.52 14.24
N HIS A 77 -7.69 1.31 14.14
CA HIS A 77 -8.68 2.19 14.77
C HIS A 77 -9.74 1.43 15.58
N ASN A 78 -10.45 2.19 16.41
CA ASN A 78 -11.55 1.69 17.25
C ASN A 78 -12.93 2.25 16.87
N LEU A 79 -13.05 3.03 15.79
CA LEU A 79 -14.34 3.53 15.29
C LEU A 79 -15.30 2.36 15.03
N PRO A 80 -16.43 2.23 15.78
CA PRO A 80 -17.42 1.18 15.55
C PRO A 80 -18.25 1.49 14.31
N GLY A 81 -19.06 0.54 13.83
CA GLY A 81 -20.14 0.82 12.88
C GLY A 81 -19.72 1.22 11.45
N ILE A 82 -18.43 1.19 11.12
CA ILE A 82 -17.98 1.51 9.75
C ILE A 82 -18.53 0.46 8.79
N GLY A 83 -19.22 0.92 7.75
CA GLY A 83 -19.83 0.09 6.72
C GLY A 83 -21.20 -0.48 7.09
N THR A 84 -21.63 -0.31 8.34
CA THR A 84 -22.96 -0.73 8.81
C THR A 84 -23.85 0.45 9.22
N GLU A 85 -23.25 1.53 9.72
CA GLU A 85 -23.94 2.78 10.07
C GLU A 85 -23.75 3.81 8.96
N GLU A 86 -24.82 4.56 8.67
CA GLU A 86 -24.76 5.68 7.73
C GLU A 86 -24.04 6.87 8.41
N ARG A 87 -22.97 7.34 7.77
CA ARG A 87 -22.13 8.46 8.22
C ARG A 87 -21.66 9.25 7.02
N SER A 88 -21.46 10.55 7.19
CA SER A 88 -20.80 11.38 6.19
C SER A 88 -19.31 11.04 6.08
N ASP A 89 -18.67 11.35 4.96
CA ASP A 89 -17.22 11.13 4.79
C ASP A 89 -16.43 11.92 5.86
N GLU A 90 -16.87 13.12 6.22
CA GLU A 90 -16.28 13.93 7.28
C GLU A 90 -16.39 13.26 8.66
N GLU A 91 -17.54 12.64 8.98
CA GLU A 91 -17.74 11.91 10.23
C GLU A 91 -16.83 10.68 10.29
N VAL A 92 -16.67 9.97 9.18
CA VAL A 92 -15.76 8.81 9.09
C VAL A 92 -14.31 9.26 9.26
N ILE A 93 -13.87 10.30 8.55
CA ILE A 93 -12.51 10.82 8.65
C ILE A 93 -12.23 11.32 10.06
N SER A 94 -13.13 12.11 10.65
CA SER A 94 -13.02 12.61 12.02
C SER A 94 -12.97 11.45 13.03
N GLY A 95 -13.83 10.44 12.85
CA GLY A 95 -13.86 9.24 13.67
C GLY A 95 -12.57 8.43 13.57
N LEU A 96 -12.00 8.27 12.38
CA LEU A 96 -10.72 7.60 12.18
C LEU A 96 -9.57 8.36 12.86
N LEU A 97 -9.49 9.67 12.69
CA LEU A 97 -8.44 10.50 13.31
C LEU A 97 -8.47 10.48 14.83
N THR A 98 -9.66 10.39 15.42
CA THR A 98 -9.84 10.39 16.88
C THR A 98 -9.76 9.00 17.50
N SER A 99 -10.00 7.94 16.72
CA SER A 99 -10.02 6.56 17.21
C SER A 99 -8.86 5.70 16.75
N THR A 100 -7.94 6.25 15.94
CA THR A 100 -6.69 5.57 15.56
C THR A 100 -5.84 5.34 16.81
N ALA A 101 -5.61 4.08 17.12
CA ALA A 101 -4.77 3.64 18.23
C ALA A 101 -3.29 3.69 17.86
N PHE A 102 -2.95 3.27 16.63
CA PHE A 102 -1.60 3.31 16.08
C PHE A 102 -1.63 3.16 14.55
N SER A 103 -0.49 3.40 13.91
CA SER A 103 -0.28 3.10 12.50
C SER A 103 1.01 2.32 12.28
N VAL A 104 1.02 1.45 11.27
CA VAL A 104 2.22 0.75 10.80
C VAL A 104 2.40 1.06 9.32
N LEU A 105 3.60 1.53 8.97
CA LEU A 105 4.04 1.74 7.60
C LEU A 105 4.93 0.55 7.21
N VAL A 106 4.45 -0.29 6.30
CA VAL A 106 5.12 -1.53 5.90
C VAL A 106 5.58 -1.40 4.45
N HIS A 107 6.88 -1.51 4.21
CA HIS A 107 7.42 -1.56 2.85
C HIS A 107 6.92 -2.80 2.10
N LEU A 108 6.72 -2.69 0.78
CA LEU A 108 6.19 -3.76 -0.07
C LEU A 108 6.97 -5.07 0.10
N SER A 109 8.30 -5.01 0.25
CA SER A 109 9.15 -6.20 0.48
C SER A 109 8.70 -7.08 1.65
N VAL A 110 8.24 -6.47 2.74
CA VAL A 110 7.79 -7.21 3.93
C VAL A 110 6.46 -7.89 3.65
N LEU A 111 5.51 -7.17 3.04
CA LEU A 111 4.21 -7.75 2.67
C LEU A 111 4.36 -8.84 1.61
N ASP A 112 5.25 -8.66 0.66
CA ASP A 112 5.59 -9.66 -0.36
C ASP A 112 6.12 -10.95 0.26
N GLU A 113 7.04 -10.86 1.21
CA GLU A 113 7.53 -12.03 1.93
C GLU A 113 6.44 -12.68 2.82
N MET A 114 5.59 -11.88 3.47
CA MET A 114 4.44 -12.40 4.21
C MET A 114 3.49 -13.20 3.31
N VAL A 115 3.23 -12.71 2.09
CA VAL A 115 2.35 -13.36 1.11
C VAL A 115 3.01 -14.60 0.50
N LYS A 116 4.27 -14.52 0.04
CA LYS A 116 5.01 -15.64 -0.57
C LYS A 116 5.15 -16.82 0.37
N ARG A 117 5.48 -16.55 1.63
CA ARG A 117 5.78 -17.61 2.59
C ARG A 117 4.53 -18.27 3.16
N LYS A 118 3.37 -17.58 3.15
CA LYS A 118 2.11 -17.99 3.81
C LYS A 118 2.37 -18.68 5.16
N ARG A 119 3.39 -18.23 5.90
CA ARG A 119 3.87 -18.95 7.09
C ARG A 119 2.92 -18.69 8.25
N GLY A 120 2.24 -19.74 8.68
CA GLY A 120 1.34 -19.70 9.83
C GLY A 120 0.03 -18.94 9.59
N SER A 121 -0.54 -18.41 10.66
CA SER A 121 -1.81 -17.66 10.66
C SER A 121 -1.66 -16.18 10.26
N MET A 122 -0.46 -15.75 9.80
CA MET A 122 -0.17 -14.33 9.56
C MET A 122 -0.93 -13.76 8.37
N VAL A 123 -0.85 -14.45 7.23
CA VAL A 123 -1.56 -14.11 6.01
C VAL A 123 -2.24 -15.35 5.47
N HIS A 124 -3.52 -15.23 5.13
CA HIS A 124 -4.26 -16.28 4.44
C HIS A 124 -5.08 -15.69 3.31
N SER A 125 -5.23 -16.46 2.24
CA SER A 125 -6.18 -16.15 1.18
C SER A 125 -7.56 -16.65 1.60
N TYR A 126 -8.61 -15.90 1.28
CA TYR A 126 -9.98 -16.41 1.37
C TYR A 126 -10.82 -15.83 0.24
N SER A 127 -11.75 -16.64 -0.24
CA SER A 127 -12.83 -16.20 -1.12
C SER A 127 -14.09 -16.01 -0.27
N ASN A 128 -14.80 -14.90 -0.47
CA ASN A 128 -16.06 -14.65 0.20
C ASN A 128 -17.17 -14.55 -0.84
N GLY A 129 -17.93 -15.64 -1.01
CA GLY A 129 -19.07 -15.67 -1.94
C GLY A 129 -20.23 -14.72 -1.60
N LEU A 130 -20.16 -13.98 -0.49
CA LEU A 130 -21.11 -12.92 -0.13
C LEU A 130 -20.67 -11.52 -0.62
N THR A 131 -19.48 -11.42 -1.20
CA THR A 131 -18.94 -10.17 -1.74
C THR A 131 -18.44 -10.38 -3.16
N GLU A 132 -18.43 -9.34 -4.00
CA GLU A 132 -17.88 -9.41 -5.37
C GLU A 132 -16.33 -9.60 -5.42
N TRP A 133 -15.67 -9.84 -4.27
CA TRP A 133 -14.22 -10.01 -4.16
C TRP A 133 -13.90 -11.51 -4.09
N ASP A 134 -13.53 -12.08 -5.24
CA ASP A 134 -13.26 -13.51 -5.31
C ASP A 134 -11.95 -13.89 -4.61
N ASP A 135 -10.96 -12.99 -4.50
CA ASP A 135 -9.67 -13.26 -3.85
C ASP A 135 -9.12 -12.10 -3.00
N CYS A 136 -9.09 -12.31 -1.68
CA CYS A 136 -8.53 -11.37 -0.71
C CYS A 136 -7.38 -11.99 0.10
N LEU A 137 -6.30 -11.22 0.26
CA LEU A 137 -5.20 -11.48 1.18
C LEU A 137 -5.53 -10.88 2.55
N CYS A 138 -5.62 -11.72 3.57
CA CYS A 138 -5.94 -11.31 4.93
C CYS A 138 -4.71 -11.26 5.81
N VAL A 139 -4.29 -10.07 6.24
CA VAL A 139 -3.34 -9.96 7.35
C VAL A 139 -4.10 -10.05 8.67
N GLY A 140 -3.76 -11.04 9.50
CA GLY A 140 -4.44 -11.28 10.77
C GLY A 140 -4.35 -10.07 11.72
N SER A 141 -5.43 -9.83 12.48
CA SER A 141 -5.44 -8.82 13.55
C SER A 141 -4.25 -8.94 14.52
N PRO A 142 -3.87 -10.16 14.97
CA PRO A 142 -2.67 -10.33 15.80
C PRO A 142 -1.40 -9.87 15.08
N THR A 143 -1.24 -10.19 13.80
CA THR A 143 -0.07 -9.81 13.00
C THR A 143 0.08 -8.31 12.87
N VAL A 144 -1.00 -7.57 12.61
CA VAL A 144 -0.96 -6.10 12.58
C VAL A 144 -0.52 -5.52 13.93
N ASN A 145 -1.00 -6.09 15.04
CA ASN A 145 -0.56 -5.69 16.38
C ASN A 145 0.93 -5.99 16.60
N ARG A 146 1.42 -7.16 16.13
CA ARG A 146 2.82 -7.57 16.29
C ARG A 146 3.77 -6.74 15.44
N LEU A 147 3.39 -6.39 14.21
CA LEU A 147 4.13 -5.44 13.37
C LEU A 147 4.29 -4.07 14.07
N PHE A 148 3.36 -3.71 14.96
CA PHE A 148 3.49 -2.52 15.80
C PHE A 148 4.34 -2.76 17.05
N SER A 149 4.05 -3.80 17.85
CA SER A 149 4.67 -3.99 19.16
C SER A 149 6.05 -4.66 19.15
N GLU A 150 6.27 -5.56 18.19
CA GLU A 150 7.47 -6.41 18.06
C GLU A 150 7.85 -6.66 16.58
N PRO A 151 8.03 -5.60 15.77
CA PRO A 151 8.34 -5.73 14.34
C PRO A 151 9.60 -6.56 14.07
N GLU A 152 10.60 -6.48 14.94
CA GLU A 152 11.83 -7.28 14.86
C GLU A 152 11.51 -8.79 14.86
N SER A 153 10.69 -9.26 15.79
CA SER A 153 10.28 -10.67 15.86
C SER A 153 9.45 -11.11 14.66
N VAL A 154 8.63 -10.22 14.10
CA VAL A 154 7.88 -10.53 12.87
C VAL A 154 8.81 -10.71 11.68
N LEU A 155 9.83 -9.86 11.53
CA LEU A 155 10.82 -9.98 10.46
C LEU A 155 11.65 -11.27 10.61
N GLU A 156 12.08 -11.62 11.82
CA GLU A 156 12.78 -12.87 12.09
C GLU A 156 11.93 -14.11 11.75
N GLU A 157 10.63 -14.11 12.07
CA GLU A 157 9.71 -15.20 11.70
C GLU A 157 9.51 -15.36 10.18
N LEU A 158 9.74 -14.27 9.44
CA LEU A 158 9.77 -14.24 7.98
C LEU A 158 11.16 -14.61 7.42
N ASP A 159 12.11 -15.07 8.24
CA ASP A 159 13.53 -15.23 7.93
C ASP A 159 14.13 -14.03 7.16
N LEU A 160 13.75 -12.81 7.54
CA LEU A 160 14.33 -11.58 7.02
C LEU A 160 15.50 -11.15 7.90
N ASP A 161 16.63 -10.79 7.29
CA ASP A 161 17.78 -10.27 8.03
C ASP A 161 17.46 -8.87 8.57
N LEU A 162 17.47 -8.72 9.89
CA LEU A 162 17.20 -7.43 10.55
C LEU A 162 18.17 -6.33 10.13
N CYS A 163 19.38 -6.66 9.69
CA CYS A 163 20.35 -5.67 9.19
C CYS A 163 19.88 -4.96 7.92
N ASP A 164 19.03 -5.62 7.13
CA ASP A 164 18.49 -5.08 5.88
C ASP A 164 17.31 -4.14 6.11
N TYR A 165 16.82 -4.01 7.35
CA TYR A 165 15.64 -3.20 7.66
C TYR A 165 15.95 -2.10 8.68
N SER A 166 15.27 -0.96 8.53
CA SER A 166 15.18 0.08 9.55
C SER A 166 13.79 0.09 10.14
N ILE A 167 13.75 0.12 11.48
CA ILE A 167 12.53 0.25 12.26
C ILE A 167 12.56 1.59 12.98
N THR A 168 11.74 2.52 12.50
CA THR A 168 11.65 3.87 13.04
C THR A 168 10.30 4.05 13.72
N ARG A 169 10.33 4.69 14.90
CA ARG A 169 9.14 4.88 15.75
C ARG A 169 8.96 6.36 16.04
N TRP A 170 7.77 6.89 15.79
CA TRP A 170 7.45 8.30 16.07
C TRP A 170 5.98 8.47 16.47
N LEU A 171 5.63 9.69 16.86
CA LEU A 171 4.25 10.09 17.09
C LEU A 171 3.72 10.84 15.88
N SER A 172 2.51 10.52 15.45
CA SER A 172 1.83 11.27 14.40
C SER A 172 1.72 12.75 14.77
N PRO A 173 1.72 13.67 13.80
CA PRO A 173 1.60 15.08 14.09
C PRO A 173 0.25 15.39 14.78
N PHE A 174 0.27 16.25 15.79
CA PHE A 174 -0.93 16.70 16.53
C PHE A 174 -1.93 17.53 15.70
N LYS A 175 -1.60 17.86 14.45
CA LYS A 175 -2.35 18.80 13.61
C LYS A 175 -2.44 18.28 12.19
N PHE A 176 -3.51 17.54 11.89
CA PHE A 176 -3.86 17.20 10.51
C PHE A 176 -4.59 18.37 9.85
N ARG A 177 -4.33 18.58 8.56
CA ARG A 177 -5.08 19.53 7.72
C ARG A 177 -5.55 18.80 6.47
N VAL A 178 -6.81 19.00 6.10
CA VAL A 178 -7.37 18.59 4.81
C VAL A 178 -7.85 19.85 4.11
N ASN A 179 -7.34 20.11 2.89
CA ASN A 179 -7.68 21.29 2.10
C ASN A 179 -7.46 22.63 2.83
N GLY A 180 -6.37 22.74 3.59
CA GLY A 180 -6.04 23.94 4.38
C GLY A 180 -6.84 24.07 5.69
N THR A 181 -7.94 23.32 5.84
CA THR A 181 -8.75 23.27 7.05
C THR A 181 -8.07 22.38 8.08
N ARG A 182 -7.80 22.92 9.27
CA ARG A 182 -7.36 22.11 10.40
C ARG A 182 -8.47 21.12 10.74
N LEU A 183 -8.14 19.84 10.72
CA LEU A 183 -8.98 18.80 11.29
C LEU A 183 -8.88 18.93 12.82
N THR A 184 -9.59 19.92 13.36
CA THR A 184 -10.09 19.85 14.73
C THR A 184 -11.23 18.83 14.71
N SER A 185 -11.53 18.17 15.83
CA SER A 185 -12.72 17.32 15.98
C SER A 185 -13.95 18.13 15.55
N ALA A 186 -14.33 18.04 14.27
CA ALA A 186 -15.27 18.98 13.67
C ALA A 186 -16.70 18.76 14.17
N PHE A 187 -16.93 17.66 14.90
CA PHE A 187 -18.21 17.30 15.46
C PHE A 187 -18.02 16.70 16.87
N GLY A 188 -18.23 17.53 17.90
CA GLY A 188 -18.77 17.03 19.17
C GLY A 188 -17.82 16.73 20.33
N SER A 189 -16.77 17.52 20.55
CA SER A 189 -16.46 18.12 21.87
C SER A 189 -15.19 18.96 21.74
N GLU A 190 -15.18 20.13 22.37
CA GLU A 190 -13.96 20.93 22.55
C GLU A 190 -12.89 20.20 23.41
N ASP A 191 -13.22 19.02 23.94
CA ASP A 191 -12.45 18.30 24.96
C ASP A 191 -11.57 17.16 24.44
N LYS A 192 -11.61 16.79 23.15
CA LYS A 192 -10.73 15.74 22.59
C LYS A 192 -10.04 16.17 21.30
N PRO A 193 -8.88 16.84 21.39
CA PRO A 193 -8.04 17.06 20.21
C PRO A 193 -7.68 15.72 19.56
N SER A 194 -7.47 15.71 18.23
CA SER A 194 -6.83 14.58 17.55
C SER A 194 -5.54 14.24 18.30
N SER A 195 -5.54 13.12 19.01
CA SER A 195 -4.36 12.70 19.76
C SER A 195 -3.32 12.24 18.76
N ALA A 196 -2.07 12.63 19.00
CA ALA A 196 -0.97 11.96 18.35
C ALA A 196 -1.06 10.46 18.66
N PHE A 197 -0.92 9.63 17.65
CA PHE A 197 -0.87 8.18 17.79
C PHE A 197 0.52 7.68 17.40
N PRO A 198 1.00 6.60 18.03
CA PRO A 198 2.29 6.02 17.69
C PRO A 198 2.26 5.43 16.28
N VAL A 199 3.37 5.62 15.57
CA VAL A 199 3.63 5.14 14.22
C VAL A 199 4.92 4.34 14.24
N VAL A 200 4.87 3.16 13.64
CA VAL A 200 6.04 2.30 13.39
C VAL A 200 6.23 2.20 11.89
N GLN A 201 7.41 2.49 11.38
CA GLN A 201 7.78 2.23 9.99
C GLN A 201 8.82 1.15 9.92
N ILE A 202 8.58 0.22 9.01
CA ILE A 202 9.47 -0.88 8.66
C ILE A 202 9.87 -0.64 7.21
N ARG A 203 11.13 -0.24 7.00
CA ARG A 203 11.68 0.11 5.68
C ARG A 203 12.85 -0.78 5.34
N HIS A 204 12.96 -1.18 4.08
CA HIS A 204 14.14 -1.87 3.57
C HIS A 204 15.28 -0.85 3.37
N ASN A 205 16.43 -1.05 4.02
CA ASN A 205 17.58 -0.15 3.97
C ASN A 205 18.27 -0.15 2.61
N ASN A 206 18.25 -1.30 1.93
CA ASN A 206 18.92 -1.50 0.65
C ASN A 206 17.90 -1.87 -0.43
N HIS A 207 17.00 -0.93 -0.74
CA HIS A 207 15.89 -1.12 -1.67
C HIS A 207 16.38 -1.67 -3.01
N ASP A 208 17.43 -1.08 -3.58
CA ASP A 208 18.00 -1.48 -4.87
C ASP A 208 18.40 -2.96 -4.94
N CYS A 209 19.01 -3.50 -3.88
CA CYS A 209 19.37 -4.93 -3.83
C CYS A 209 18.12 -5.82 -3.78
N TRP A 210 17.14 -5.48 -2.95
CA TRP A 210 15.89 -6.24 -2.89
C TRP A 210 15.12 -6.18 -4.21
N VAL A 211 15.04 -5.01 -4.85
CA VAL A 211 14.33 -4.84 -6.12
C VAL A 211 14.97 -5.67 -7.22
N LYS A 212 16.29 -5.77 -7.27
CA LYS A 212 16.98 -6.64 -8.23
C LYS A 212 16.51 -8.10 -8.11
N ASP A 213 16.55 -8.63 -6.89
CA ASP A 213 16.12 -10.01 -6.62
C ASP A 213 14.61 -10.19 -6.89
N PHE A 214 13.82 -9.16 -6.57
CA PHE A 214 12.38 -9.13 -6.86
C PHE A 214 12.10 -9.17 -8.36
N VAL A 215 12.75 -8.32 -9.17
CA VAL A 215 12.57 -8.22 -10.62
C VAL A 215 12.94 -9.55 -11.28
N ASP A 216 14.10 -10.12 -10.95
CA ASP A 216 14.55 -11.41 -11.49
C ASP A 216 13.52 -12.52 -11.16
N GLY A 217 13.01 -12.54 -9.92
CA GLY A 217 11.98 -13.49 -9.51
C GLY A 217 10.63 -13.28 -10.18
N TYR A 218 10.25 -12.02 -10.44
CA TYR A 218 8.98 -11.64 -11.04
C TYR A 218 8.94 -11.99 -12.53
N GLU A 219 10.02 -11.76 -13.28
CA GLU A 219 10.13 -12.17 -14.69
C GLU A 219 9.95 -13.69 -14.86
N VAL A 220 10.63 -14.49 -14.03
CA VAL A 220 10.48 -15.95 -14.02
C VAL A 220 9.05 -16.38 -13.68
N GLY A 221 8.37 -15.64 -12.80
CA GLY A 221 6.96 -15.87 -12.46
C GLY A 221 6.04 -15.67 -13.67
N ILE A 222 6.18 -14.54 -14.36
CA ILE A 222 5.41 -14.21 -15.57
C ILE A 222 5.62 -15.28 -16.66
N GLU A 223 6.88 -15.68 -16.91
CA GLU A 223 7.19 -16.69 -17.92
C GLU A 223 6.48 -18.02 -17.63
N LYS A 224 6.48 -18.47 -16.37
CA LYS A 224 5.81 -19.72 -15.97
C LYS A 224 4.29 -19.66 -16.12
N GLU A 225 3.67 -18.56 -15.72
CA GLU A 225 2.22 -18.36 -15.88
C GLU A 225 1.82 -18.31 -17.36
N SER A 226 2.66 -17.70 -18.20
CA SER A 226 2.43 -17.66 -19.65
C SER A 226 2.51 -19.03 -20.34
N LEU A 227 3.29 -19.96 -19.80
CA LEU A 227 3.47 -21.31 -20.35
C LEU A 227 2.35 -22.29 -19.93
N GLN A 228 1.57 -21.98 -18.89
CA GLN A 228 0.54 -22.87 -18.34
C GLN A 228 -0.86 -22.75 -18.99
N GLY A 229 -1.03 -21.87 -19.97
CA GLY A 229 -2.09 -22.01 -20.98
C GLY A 229 -3.50 -21.50 -20.65
N ASP A 230 -3.75 -20.93 -19.47
CA ASP A 230 -5.03 -20.27 -19.11
C ASP A 230 -4.91 -18.72 -19.15
N ILE A 231 -4.23 -18.19 -20.17
CA ILE A 231 -4.13 -16.75 -20.38
C ILE A 231 -5.38 -16.21 -21.09
N THR A 232 -6.52 -16.28 -20.42
CA THR A 232 -7.66 -15.41 -20.72
C THR A 232 -7.99 -14.44 -19.59
N GLU A 233 -7.38 -14.60 -18.41
CA GLU A 233 -7.70 -13.77 -17.23
C GLU A 233 -6.48 -13.11 -16.56
N LEU A 234 -5.26 -13.46 -16.95
CA LEU A 234 -4.12 -12.58 -16.71
C LEU A 234 -4.08 -11.61 -17.88
N PRO A 235 -4.30 -10.29 -17.68
CA PRO A 235 -4.09 -9.35 -18.77
C PRO A 235 -2.65 -9.53 -19.18
N LEU A 236 -2.43 -9.98 -20.42
CA LEU A 236 -1.14 -9.92 -21.07
C LEU A 236 -0.67 -8.47 -20.91
N PHE A 237 0.21 -8.24 -19.95
CA PHE A 237 0.96 -7.02 -19.82
C PHE A 237 1.87 -7.00 -21.04
N ALA A 238 1.33 -6.47 -22.14
CA ALA A 238 2.05 -6.31 -23.37
C ALA A 238 3.30 -5.50 -23.03
N LEU A 239 4.43 -6.20 -22.95
CA LEU A 239 5.77 -5.67 -22.92
C LEU A 239 5.98 -4.85 -24.20
N LYS A 240 5.46 -3.63 -24.23
CA LYS A 240 6.11 -2.55 -24.93
C LYS A 240 6.94 -1.84 -23.88
N ARG A 241 8.19 -2.30 -23.70
CA ARG A 241 9.24 -1.34 -23.35
C ARG A 241 9.14 -0.26 -24.42
N GLU A 242 8.64 0.92 -24.07
CA GLU A 242 8.91 2.08 -24.89
C GLU A 242 10.43 2.21 -24.87
N GLU A 243 11.07 1.91 -25.99
CA GLU A 243 12.47 2.26 -26.17
C GLU A 243 12.61 3.75 -25.84
N PRO A 244 13.64 4.15 -25.06
CA PRO A 244 13.83 5.54 -24.72
C PRO A 244 13.82 6.34 -26.02
N LYS A 245 12.87 7.26 -26.15
CA LYS A 245 12.85 8.18 -27.28
C LYS A 245 14.19 8.93 -27.23
N GLU A 246 15.04 8.69 -28.22
CA GLU A 246 16.19 9.55 -28.45
C GLU A 246 15.64 10.96 -28.62
N GLU A 247 15.82 11.81 -27.60
CA GLU A 247 15.56 13.23 -27.76
C GLU A 247 16.49 13.72 -28.86
N PRO A 248 15.97 14.34 -29.94
CA PRO A 248 16.82 14.89 -30.97
C PRO A 248 17.74 15.91 -30.31
N LEU A 249 19.05 15.68 -30.43
CA LEU A 249 20.07 16.62 -29.99
C LEU A 249 19.73 18.00 -30.57
N GLU A 250 19.45 18.97 -29.70
CA GLU A 250 19.28 20.35 -30.14
C GLU A 250 20.56 20.78 -30.87
N PRO A 251 20.44 21.39 -32.06
CA PRO A 251 21.60 21.90 -32.77
C PRO A 251 22.29 22.92 -31.85
N VAL A 252 23.56 22.66 -31.55
CA VAL A 252 24.42 23.60 -30.83
C VAL A 252 24.48 24.88 -31.68
N GLU A 253 23.84 25.95 -31.19
CA GLU A 253 23.99 27.26 -31.81
C GLU A 253 25.47 27.66 -31.74
N ASP A 254 26.06 27.93 -32.91
CA ASP A 254 27.42 28.40 -33.03
C ASP A 254 27.60 29.66 -32.17
N ILE A 255 28.45 29.55 -31.15
CA ILE A 255 28.87 30.68 -30.33
C ILE A 255 29.62 31.66 -31.23
N VAL A 256 28.95 32.76 -31.59
CA VAL A 256 29.58 33.89 -32.27
C VAL A 256 30.51 34.60 -31.27
N PRO A 257 31.81 34.72 -31.54
CA PRO A 257 32.73 35.40 -30.64
C PRO A 257 32.49 36.92 -30.71
N PHE A 258 32.30 37.53 -29.54
CA PHE A 258 32.50 38.96 -29.31
C PHE A 258 33.77 39.19 -28.49
#